data_AF-A0A061F7D2-F1
#
_entry.id   AF-A0A061F7D2-F1
#
_cell.length_a   1.000
_cell.length_b   1.000
_cell.length_c   1.000
_cell.angle_alpha   90.00
_cell.angle_beta   90.00
_cell.angle_gamma   90.00
#
_symmetry.space_group_name_H-M   'P 1'
#
loop_
_entity.id
_entity.type
_entity.pdbx_description
1 polymer ?
#
loop_
_entity_poly.entity_id
_entity_poly.type
_entity_poly.pdbx_seq_one_letter_code
_entity_poly.pdbx_strand_id
1 'polypeptide(L)'
;MANFNVYFAFCVLVIMTSGAIMARDVDLIKPNNCETKMTMHCVIEVFTSIFKDGIVSDNCCHELIRLSQLCHNALVKNTLQNPLFKNNDTSVILSKAAQVWNKCALVGEDVSPTPSP
;
A
#
# COMPACT_ATOMS: atom_id res chain seq x y z
N MET A 1 -42.85 0.23 32.97
CA MET A 1 -41.43 0.20 32.56
C MET A 1 -41.18 -1.03 31.71
N ALA A 2 -41.51 -0.96 30.43
CA ALA A 2 -41.21 -2.01 29.45
C ALA A 2 -40.90 -1.28 28.14
N ASN A 3 -39.70 -0.72 28.00
CA ASN A 3 -39.38 0.03 26.78
C ASN A 3 -37.88 0.15 26.46
N PHE A 4 -36.97 -0.01 27.42
CA PHE A 4 -35.53 0.05 27.11
C PHE A 4 -34.97 -1.29 26.63
N ASN A 5 -35.42 -2.40 27.24
CA ASN A 5 -34.95 -3.74 26.91
C ASN A 5 -35.40 -4.21 25.52
N VAL A 6 -36.59 -3.77 25.08
CA VAL A 6 -37.11 -4.06 23.74
C VAL A 6 -36.34 -3.29 22.68
N TYR A 7 -36.03 -2.01 22.93
CA TYR A 7 -35.23 -1.19 22.02
C TYR A 7 -33.80 -1.72 21.89
N PHE A 8 -33.19 -2.11 23.01
CA PHE A 8 -31.87 -2.73 23.02
C PHE A 8 -31.84 -4.04 22.22
N ALA A 9 -32.84 -4.91 22.39
CA ALA A 9 -32.96 -6.14 21.61
C ALA A 9 -33.09 -5.88 20.11
N PHE A 10 -33.86 -4.87 19.71
CA PHE A 10 -33.99 -4.47 18.30
C PHE A 10 -32.68 -3.91 17.73
N CYS A 11 -31.94 -3.08 18.49
CA CYS A 11 -30.64 -2.56 18.06
C CYS A 11 -29.62 -3.70 17.82
N VAL A 12 -29.57 -4.68 18.73
CA VAL A 12 -28.68 -5.85 18.55
C VAL A 12 -29.11 -6.67 17.33
N LEU A 13 -30.40 -6.91 17.11
CA LEU A 13 -30.91 -7.61 15.92
C LEU A 13 -30.55 -6.89 14.60
N VAL A 14 -30.59 -5.56 14.58
CA VAL A 14 -30.22 -4.76 13.39
C VAL A 14 -28.71 -4.84 13.11
N ILE A 15 -27.87 -4.84 14.16
CA ILE A 15 -26.42 -4.99 14.00
C ILE A 15 -26.06 -6.40 13.48
N MET A 16 -26.76 -7.44 13.90
CA MET A 16 -26.48 -8.82 13.46
C MET A 16 -27.01 -9.14 12.05
N THR A 17 -28.07 -8.47 11.61
CA THR A 17 -28.65 -8.63 10.25
C THR A 17 -27.94 -7.79 9.20
N SER A 18 -27.26 -6.72 9.60
CA SER A 18 -26.34 -5.95 8.75
C SER A 18 -24.98 -6.64 8.63
N GLY A 19 -24.97 -7.96 8.44
CA GLY A 19 -23.83 -8.84 8.13
C GLY A 19 -23.07 -8.44 6.86
N ALA A 20 -22.56 -7.23 6.87
CA ALA A 20 -21.65 -6.61 5.94
C ALA A 20 -20.75 -5.68 6.77
N ILE A 21 -20.11 -6.23 7.82
CA ILE A 21 -18.71 -5.85 8.01
C ILE A 21 -18.04 -6.39 6.75
N MET A 22 -17.94 -5.54 5.75
CA MET A 22 -16.94 -5.75 4.72
C MET A 22 -15.60 -5.64 5.44
N ALA A 23 -15.17 -6.74 6.04
CA ALA A 23 -13.80 -7.15 5.89
C ALA A 23 -13.61 -7.20 4.37
N ARG A 24 -13.27 -6.06 3.77
CA ARG A 24 -12.47 -6.10 2.56
C ARG A 24 -11.15 -6.62 3.06
N ASP A 25 -11.10 -7.94 3.20
CA ASP A 25 -9.86 -8.66 3.18
C ASP A 25 -9.01 -8.00 2.11
N VAL A 26 -7.80 -7.68 2.53
CA VAL A 26 -6.70 -7.19 1.72
C VAL A 26 -6.31 -8.34 0.76
N ASP A 27 -7.25 -8.79 -0.08
CA ASP A 27 -7.08 -9.87 -1.05
C ASP A 27 -6.58 -9.30 -2.39
N LEU A 28 -6.27 -8.00 -2.41
CA LEU A 28 -5.72 -7.25 -3.55
C LEU A 28 -4.23 -7.57 -3.81
N ILE A 29 -3.60 -8.36 -2.92
CA ILE A 29 -2.22 -8.85 -3.04
C ILE A 29 -2.16 -10.24 -3.71
N LYS A 30 -3.31 -10.88 -3.96
CA LYS A 30 -3.37 -12.27 -4.44
C LYS A 30 -2.95 -12.53 -5.91
N PRO A 31 -3.05 -11.61 -6.89
CA PRO A 31 -2.63 -11.96 -8.26
C PRO A 31 -1.10 -12.00 -8.43
N ASN A 32 -0.34 -11.34 -7.54
CA ASN A 32 1.11 -11.14 -7.72
C ASN A 32 1.96 -11.72 -6.57
N ASN A 33 1.36 -12.33 -5.55
CA ASN A 33 2.04 -12.91 -4.39
C ASN A 33 3.07 -11.95 -3.74
N CYS A 34 2.71 -10.67 -3.62
CA CYS A 34 3.60 -9.67 -3.05
C CYS A 34 3.65 -9.79 -1.53
N GLU A 35 4.55 -10.62 -1.02
CA GLU A 35 4.81 -10.67 0.42
C GLU A 35 5.49 -9.35 0.83
N THR A 36 4.76 -8.49 1.55
CA THR A 36 5.28 -7.18 1.96
C THR A 36 6.35 -7.38 3.03
N LYS A 37 7.62 -7.28 2.63
CA LYS A 37 8.78 -7.28 3.53
C LYS A 37 9.27 -5.87 3.91
N MET A 38 8.54 -4.84 3.51
CA MET A 38 8.83 -3.46 3.89
C MET A 38 8.33 -3.16 5.30
N THR A 39 9.15 -2.43 6.04
CA THR A 39 8.77 -1.82 7.31
C THR A 39 7.71 -0.75 7.09
N MET A 40 6.85 -0.52 8.10
CA MET A 40 5.81 0.50 8.02
C MET A 40 6.40 1.90 7.75
N HIS A 41 7.58 2.20 8.30
CA HIS A 41 8.33 3.42 8.02
C HIS A 41 8.57 3.57 6.51
N CYS A 42 9.15 2.56 5.88
CA CYS A 42 9.45 2.61 4.45
C CYS A 42 8.19 2.62 3.58
N VAL A 43 7.11 1.96 4.00
CA VAL A 43 5.81 2.05 3.29
C VAL A 43 5.32 3.49 3.26
N ILE A 44 5.35 4.19 4.41
CA ILE A 44 4.91 5.59 4.51
C ILE A 44 5.79 6.50 3.67
N GLU A 45 7.10 6.29 3.69
CA GLU A 45 8.07 7.12 2.97
C GLU A 45 7.92 6.98 1.45
N VAL A 46 7.85 5.74 0.94
CA VAL A 46 7.61 5.47 -0.49
C VAL A 46 6.25 6.04 -0.92
N PHE A 47 5.20 5.81 -0.12
CA PHE A 47 3.88 6.36 -0.41
C PHE A 47 3.90 7.89 -0.46
N THR A 48 4.53 8.56 0.51
CA THR A 48 4.63 10.02 0.56
C THR A 48 5.43 10.55 -0.64
N SER A 49 6.48 9.85 -1.06
CA SER A 49 7.28 10.20 -2.24
C SER A 49 6.47 10.16 -3.53
N ILE A 50 5.58 9.18 -3.67
CA ILE A 50 4.76 9.01 -4.87
C ILE A 50 3.56 9.99 -4.89
N PHE A 51 2.87 10.14 -3.76
CA PHE A 51 1.58 10.83 -3.70
C PHE A 51 1.64 12.26 -3.16
N LYS A 52 2.75 12.66 -2.54
CA LYS A 52 2.89 13.96 -1.84
C LYS A 52 4.27 14.62 -2.03
N ASP A 53 5.01 14.23 -3.07
CA ASP A 53 6.32 14.82 -3.42
C ASP A 53 7.38 14.70 -2.30
N GLY A 54 7.30 13.64 -1.49
CA GLY A 54 8.33 13.30 -0.52
C GLY A 54 9.63 12.75 -1.14
N ILE A 55 10.57 12.40 -0.28
CA ILE A 55 11.85 11.78 -0.64
C ILE A 55 11.90 10.38 -0.04
N VAL A 56 12.47 9.43 -0.78
CA VAL A 56 12.79 8.08 -0.29
C VAL A 56 14.27 7.97 0.06
N SER A 57 14.55 7.43 1.24
CA SER A 57 15.87 7.14 1.81
C SER A 57 16.45 5.86 1.23
N ASP A 58 17.78 5.76 1.24
CA ASP A 58 18.49 4.60 0.68
C ASP A 58 18.13 3.29 1.40
N ASN A 59 17.91 3.35 2.73
CA ASN A 59 17.43 2.19 3.49
C ASN A 59 16.07 1.69 2.97
N CYS A 60 15.13 2.61 2.75
CA CYS A 60 13.82 2.26 2.22
C CYS A 60 13.85 1.89 0.75
N CYS A 61 14.84 2.38 -0.02
CA CYS A 61 15.12 1.88 -1.35
C CYS A 61 15.54 0.40 -1.33
N HIS A 62 16.44 -0.02 -0.43
CA HIS A 62 16.81 -1.44 -0.33
C HIS A 62 15.61 -2.35 -0.04
N GLU A 63 14.70 -1.92 0.83
CA GLU A 63 13.47 -2.69 1.11
C GLU A 63 12.52 -2.70 -0.10
N LEU A 64 12.39 -1.58 -0.81
CA LEU A 64 11.59 -1.49 -2.02
C LEU A 64 12.11 -2.41 -3.14
N ILE A 65 13.43 -2.49 -3.32
CA ILE A 65 14.06 -3.38 -4.30
C ILE A 65 13.78 -4.85 -3.96
N ARG A 66 13.83 -5.23 -2.67
CA ARG A 66 13.48 -6.60 -2.22
C ARG A 66 12.03 -6.96 -2.49
N LEU A 67 11.11 -5.99 -2.52
CA LEU A 67 9.71 -6.20 -2.87
C LEU A 67 9.52 -6.51 -4.36
N SER A 68 10.46 -6.11 -5.22
CA SER A 68 10.44 -6.15 -6.69
C SER A 68 9.57 -5.09 -7.39
N GLN A 69 9.92 -4.80 -8.65
CA GLN A 69 9.24 -3.78 -9.45
C GLN A 69 7.78 -4.14 -9.74
N LEU A 70 7.55 -5.43 -9.98
CA LEU A 70 6.21 -5.96 -10.29
C LEU A 70 5.27 -5.67 -9.13
N CYS A 71 5.71 -5.92 -7.90
CA CYS A 71 4.91 -5.69 -6.71
C CYS A 71 4.73 -4.22 -6.38
N HIS A 72 5.78 -3.41 -6.50
CA HIS A 72 5.67 -1.96 -6.38
C HIS A 72 4.61 -1.39 -7.34
N ASN A 73 4.68 -1.74 -8.63
CA ASN A 73 3.74 -1.26 -9.63
C ASN A 73 2.30 -1.75 -9.37
N ALA A 74 2.15 -3.00 -8.93
CA ALA A 74 0.86 -3.57 -8.58
C ALA A 74 0.21 -2.83 -7.38
N LEU A 75 1.00 -2.55 -6.34
CA LEU A 75 0.53 -1.81 -5.16
C LEU A 75 0.08 -0.40 -5.55
N VAL A 76 0.87 0.34 -6.33
CA VAL A 76 0.50 1.69 -6.79
C VAL A 76 -0.79 1.67 -7.60
N LYS A 77 -0.91 0.73 -8.56
CA LYS A 77 -2.13 0.58 -9.36
C LYS A 77 -3.34 0.25 -8.50
N ASN A 78 -3.19 -0.63 -7.53
CA ASN A 78 -4.24 -0.98 -6.58
C ASN A 78 -4.65 0.21 -5.71
N THR A 79 -3.70 1.00 -5.22
CA THR A 79 -3.97 2.23 -4.47
C THR A 79 -4.80 3.21 -5.31
N LEU A 80 -4.48 3.38 -6.59
CA LEU A 80 -5.22 4.26 -7.50
C LEU A 80 -6.66 3.80 -7.77
N GLN A 81 -7.00 2.53 -7.54
CA GLN A 81 -8.39 2.05 -7.62
C GLN A 81 -9.24 2.51 -6.43
N ASN A 82 -8.62 2.94 -5.32
CA ASN A 82 -9.35 3.44 -4.18
C ASN A 82 -9.98 4.81 -4.51
N PRO A 83 -11.31 4.99 -4.30
CA PRO A 83 -12.01 6.25 -4.58
C PRO A 83 -11.41 7.50 -3.92
N LEU A 84 -10.64 7.34 -2.84
CA LEU A 84 -9.91 8.43 -2.20
C LEU A 84 -8.91 9.13 -3.13
N PHE A 85 -8.38 8.44 -4.15
CA PHE A 85 -7.41 8.97 -5.09
C PHE A 85 -8.01 9.31 -6.47
N LYS A 86 -9.35 9.28 -6.61
CA LYS A 86 -10.02 9.47 -7.91
C LYS A 86 -9.74 10.84 -8.58
N ASN A 87 -9.39 11.85 -7.78
CA ASN A 87 -9.11 13.20 -8.25
C ASN A 87 -7.62 13.44 -8.51
N ASN A 88 -6.75 12.48 -8.17
CA ASN A 88 -5.33 12.56 -8.48
C ASN A 88 -5.11 12.29 -9.97
N ASP A 89 -4.17 13.02 -10.56
CA ASP A 89 -3.72 12.72 -11.92
C ASP A 89 -2.97 11.38 -11.91
N THR A 90 -3.62 10.36 -12.47
CA THR A 90 -3.09 8.99 -12.55
C THR A 90 -1.77 8.93 -13.33
N SER A 91 -1.62 9.72 -14.39
CA SER A 91 -0.38 9.73 -15.18
C SER A 91 0.78 10.30 -14.35
N VAL A 92 0.52 11.38 -13.61
CA VAL A 92 1.50 12.00 -12.72
C VAL A 92 1.93 11.03 -11.61
N ILE A 93 0.98 10.34 -10.96
CA ILE A 93 1.28 9.37 -9.92
C ILE A 93 2.10 8.19 -10.45
N LEU A 94 1.74 7.63 -11.61
CA LEU A 94 2.50 6.54 -12.22
C LEU A 94 3.91 6.98 -12.65
N SER A 95 4.06 8.21 -13.15
CA SER A 95 5.37 8.79 -13.44
C SER A 95 6.23 8.93 -12.18
N LYS A 96 5.65 9.43 -11.07
CA LYS A 96 6.35 9.53 -9.78
C LYS A 96 6.74 8.17 -9.23
N ALA A 97 5.85 7.18 -9.32
CA ALA A 97 6.15 5.80 -8.96
C ALA A 97 7.35 5.25 -9.76
N ALA A 98 7.39 5.47 -11.07
CA ALA A 98 8.53 5.08 -11.91
C ALA A 98 9.82 5.80 -11.51
N GLN A 99 9.76 7.09 -11.19
CA GLN A 99 10.92 7.86 -10.71
C GLN A 99 11.47 7.34 -9.38
N VAL A 100 10.59 7.06 -8.42
CA VAL A 100 10.97 6.45 -7.13
C VAL A 100 11.63 5.09 -7.34
N TRP A 101 11.06 4.24 -8.20
CA TRP A 101 11.65 2.95 -8.53
C TRP A 101 13.05 3.10 -9.14
N ASN A 102 13.19 3.94 -10.17
CA ASN A 102 14.47 4.14 -10.86
C ASN A 102 15.54 4.69 -9.93
N LYS A 103 15.19 5.64 -9.04
CA LYS A 103 16.10 6.13 -8.00
C LYS A 103 16.59 4.98 -7.12
N CYS A 104 15.68 4.15 -6.63
CA CYS A 104 16.03 3.05 -5.74
C CYS A 104 16.78 1.91 -6.43
N ALA A 105 16.58 1.71 -7.73
CA ALA A 105 17.30 0.72 -8.51
C ALA A 105 18.81 1.03 -8.54
N LEU A 106 19.18 2.30 -8.71
CA LEU A 106 20.58 2.75 -8.67
C LEU A 106 21.24 2.43 -7.32
N VAL A 107 20.53 2.68 -6.22
CA VAL A 107 21.00 2.36 -4.86
C VAL A 107 21.24 0.85 -4.69
N GLY A 108 20.41 0.00 -5.33
CA GLY A 108 20.57 -1.45 -5.28
C GLY A 108 21.76 -1.97 -6.10
N GLU A 109 22.17 -1.26 -7.15
CA GLU A 109 23.32 -1.61 -7.99
C GLU A 109 24.66 -1.30 -7.32
N ASP A 110 24.71 -0.27 -6.47
CA ASP A 110 25.91 0.13 -5.70
C ASP A 110 26.35 -0.91 -4.65
N VAL A 111 25.51 -1.92 -4.35
CA VAL A 111 25.80 -3.00 -3.39
C VAL A 111 26.33 -4.28 -4.08
N SER A 112 26.49 -4.28 -5.41
CA SER A 112 27.07 -5.45 -6.12
C SER A 112 28.53 -5.69 -5.68
N PRO A 113 28.92 -6.92 -5.31
CA PRO A 113 30.22 -7.18 -4.72
C PRO A 113 31.33 -6.97 -5.75
N THR A 114 32.30 -6.12 -5.40
CA THR A 114 33.61 -6.09 -6.07
C THR A 114 34.16 -7.51 -6.13
N PRO A 115 34.58 -8.02 -7.31
CA PRO A 115 35.24 -9.32 -7.37
C PRO A 115 36.54 -9.24 -6.56
N SER A 116 36.65 -10.08 -5.53
CA SER A 116 37.89 -10.22 -4.77
C SER A 116 39.04 -10.67 -5.70
N PRO A 117 40.26 -10.14 -5.49
CA PRO A 117 41.43 -10.40 -6.35
C PRO A 117 41.87 -11.87 -6.35
#